data_AF-A0AAV2I282-F1
#
_entry.id   AF-A0AAV2I282-F1
#
_cell.length_a   1.000
_cell.length_b   1.000
_cell.length_c   1.000
_cell.angle_alpha   90.00
_cell.angle_beta   90.00
_cell.angle_gamma   90.00
#
_symmetry.space_group_name_H-M   'P 1'
#
loop_
_entity.id
_entity.type
_entity.pdbx_description
1 polymer ?
#
loop_
_entity_poly.entity_id
_entity_poly.type
_entity_poly.pdbx_seq_one_letter_code
_entity_poly.pdbx_strand_id
1 'polypeptide(L)'
;VNSFVGAFHDAVLLYALALNETLAENGSISDGDTITKKMWNRTFAGITGNVSIDANGDRNADYSLLDLNPETNKFEVVANYFGNKRKYEPVPNKTIHWAGGRLGPPPDT
;
A
#
# COMPACT_ATOMS: atom_id res chain seq x y z
N VAL A 1 11.23 9.44 -2.80
CA VAL A 1 10.76 8.89 -4.09
C VAL A 1 9.35 9.41 -4.33
N ASN A 2 9.04 9.89 -5.53
CA ASN A 2 7.69 10.36 -5.84
C ASN A 2 6.74 9.16 -5.94
N SER A 3 5.66 9.16 -5.14
CA SER A 3 4.69 8.05 -5.08
C SER A 3 4.08 7.70 -6.44
N PHE A 4 3.87 8.69 -7.31
CA PHE A 4 3.33 8.46 -8.65
C PHE A 4 4.35 7.74 -9.55
N VAL A 5 5.61 8.14 -9.48
CA VAL A 5 6.68 7.50 -10.28
C VAL A 5 6.85 6.03 -9.88
N GLY A 6 6.84 5.75 -8.57
CA GLY A 6 6.88 4.38 -8.07
C GLY A 6 5.63 3.58 -8.48
N ALA A 7 4.44 4.18 -8.44
CA ALA A 7 3.21 3.52 -8.85
C ALA A 7 3.19 3.16 -10.34
N PHE A 8 3.67 4.04 -11.23
CA PHE A 8 3.77 3.73 -12.65
C PHE A 8 4.81 2.65 -12.95
N HIS A 9 5.95 2.65 -12.25
CA HIS A 9 6.93 1.57 -12.33
C HIS A 9 6.26 0.22 -11.98
N ASP A 10 5.55 0.16 -10.86
CA ASP A 10 4.91 -1.07 -10.41
C ASP A 10 3.75 -1.49 -11.33
N ALA A 11 3.07 -0.55 -11.98
CA ALA A 11 2.04 -0.84 -12.98
C ALA A 11 2.61 -1.55 -14.23
N VAL A 12 3.80 -1.14 -14.70
CA VAL A 12 4.48 -1.82 -15.82
C VAL A 12 4.90 -3.24 -15.42
N LEU A 13 5.40 -3.42 -14.20
CA LEU A 13 5.74 -4.74 -13.67
C LEU A 13 4.49 -5.65 -13.57
N LEU A 14 3.39 -5.13 -13.04
CA LEU A 14 2.11 -5.84 -12.97
C LEU A 14 1.63 -6.28 -14.35
N TYR A 15 1.66 -5.37 -15.33
CA TYR A 15 1.32 -5.67 -16.71
C TYR A 15 2.21 -6.76 -17.29
N ALA A 16 3.53 -6.67 -17.09
CA ALA A 16 4.48 -7.67 -17.58
C ALA A 16 4.21 -9.06 -17.01
N LEU A 17 3.87 -9.16 -15.71
CA LEU A 17 3.49 -10.42 -15.07
C LEU A 17 2.23 -11.02 -15.69
N ALA A 18 1.18 -10.22 -15.86
CA ALA A 18 -0.09 -10.68 -16.44
C ALA A 18 0.05 -11.04 -17.94
N LEU A 19 0.83 -10.28 -18.69
CA LEU A 19 1.13 -10.56 -20.09
C LEU A 19 1.91 -11.87 -20.25
N ASN A 20 2.92 -12.09 -19.42
CA ASN A 20 3.73 -13.31 -19.45
C ASN A 20 2.87 -14.56 -19.21
N GLU A 21 1.95 -14.51 -18.25
CA GLU A 21 0.99 -15.59 -18.00
C GLU A 21 0.04 -15.81 -19.17
N THR A 22 -0.46 -14.71 -19.77
CA THR A 22 -1.33 -14.79 -20.96
C THR A 22 -0.62 -15.48 -22.13
N LEU A 23 0.64 -15.14 -22.37
CA LEU A 23 1.46 -15.75 -23.42
C LEU A 23 1.78 -17.22 -23.13
N ALA A 24 2.04 -17.58 -21.87
CA ALA A 24 2.27 -18.97 -21.46
C ALA A 24 1.05 -19.87 -21.70
N GLU A 25 -0.15 -19.29 -21.72
CA GLU A 25 -1.41 -19.97 -22.03
C GLU A 25 -1.79 -19.89 -23.53
N ASN A 26 -0.86 -19.49 -24.40
CA ASN A 26 -1.06 -19.24 -25.84
C ASN A 26 -2.12 -18.15 -26.14
N GLY A 27 -2.34 -17.23 -25.21
CA GLY A 27 -3.19 -16.06 -25.42
C GLY A 27 -2.52 -14.99 -26.27
N SER A 28 -3.31 -14.01 -26.72
CA SER A 28 -2.81 -12.90 -27.53
C SER A 28 -2.39 -11.71 -26.67
N ILE A 29 -1.35 -10.99 -27.10
CA ILE A 29 -0.98 -9.68 -26.52
C ILE A 29 -2.09 -8.62 -26.69
N SER A 30 -3.02 -8.83 -27.63
CA SER A 30 -4.14 -7.94 -27.90
C SER A 30 -5.38 -8.27 -27.07
N ASP A 31 -5.38 -9.35 -26.28
CA ASP A 31 -6.48 -9.71 -25.38
C ASP A 31 -6.37 -8.93 -24.07
N GLY A 32 -6.76 -7.64 -24.14
CA GLY A 32 -6.71 -6.75 -22.99
C GLY A 32 -7.62 -7.18 -21.83
N ASP A 33 -8.71 -7.90 -22.09
CA ASP A 33 -9.64 -8.38 -21.06
C ASP A 33 -8.98 -9.49 -20.22
N THR A 34 -8.40 -10.50 -20.88
CA THR A 34 -7.68 -11.57 -20.17
C THR A 34 -6.47 -11.03 -19.41
N ILE A 35 -5.66 -10.16 -20.03
CA ILE A 35 -4.51 -9.55 -19.37
C ILE A 35 -4.97 -8.75 -18.14
N THR A 36 -6.02 -7.94 -18.28
CA THR A 36 -6.53 -7.13 -17.17
C THR A 36 -7.08 -7.98 -16.03
N LYS A 37 -7.83 -9.04 -16.33
CA LYS A 37 -8.31 -9.98 -15.31
C LYS A 37 -7.18 -10.67 -14.55
N LYS A 38 -6.06 -10.98 -15.21
CA LYS A 38 -4.86 -11.54 -14.55
C LYS A 38 -4.09 -10.53 -13.69
N MET A 39 -4.33 -9.23 -13.87
CA MET A 39 -3.77 -8.19 -12.99
C MET A 39 -4.55 -8.04 -11.67
N TRP A 40 -5.83 -8.42 -11.65
CA TRP A 40 -6.71 -8.24 -10.50
C TRP A 40 -6.53 -9.33 -9.44
N ASN A 41 -6.97 -9.04 -8.22
CA ASN A 41 -6.92 -9.96 -7.07
C ASN A 41 -5.54 -10.60 -6.85
N ARG A 42 -4.48 -9.79 -6.96
CA ARG A 42 -3.08 -10.23 -7.00
C ARG A 42 -2.24 -9.40 -6.05
N THR A 43 -1.23 -10.05 -5.45
CA THR A 43 -0.18 -9.40 -4.69
C THR A 43 1.18 -9.68 -5.30
N PHE A 44 2.04 -8.67 -5.43
CA PHE A 44 3.41 -8.81 -5.92
C PHE A 44 4.36 -7.80 -5.25
N ALA A 45 5.67 -8.08 -5.30
CA ALA A 45 6.69 -7.16 -4.81
C ALA A 45 7.05 -6.13 -5.89
N GLY A 46 6.81 -4.84 -5.59
CA GLY A 46 7.20 -3.70 -6.40
C GLY A 46 8.25 -2.82 -5.71
N ILE A 47 8.66 -1.74 -6.37
CA ILE A 47 9.61 -0.77 -5.80
C ILE A 47 8.97 0.06 -4.68
N THR A 48 7.64 0.19 -4.70
CA THR A 48 6.88 0.84 -3.61
C THR A 48 6.56 -0.11 -2.45
N GLY A 49 7.16 -1.31 -2.43
CA GLY A 49 6.90 -2.35 -1.45
C GLY A 49 5.91 -3.39 -1.98
N ASN A 50 5.16 -4.01 -1.08
CA ASN A 50 4.19 -5.04 -1.45
C ASN A 50 2.93 -4.40 -2.05
N VAL A 51 2.67 -4.66 -3.33
CA VAL A 51 1.52 -4.10 -4.07
C VAL A 51 0.42 -5.13 -4.13
N SER A 52 -0.78 -4.78 -3.67
CA SER A 52 -1.97 -5.62 -3.77
C SER A 52 -3.03 -4.92 -4.62
N ILE A 53 -3.57 -5.63 -5.60
CA ILE A 53 -4.72 -5.23 -6.42
C ILE A 53 -5.90 -6.08 -6.00
N ASP A 54 -7.02 -5.46 -5.68
CA ASP A 54 -8.21 -6.17 -5.25
C ASP A 54 -9.00 -6.79 -6.42
N ALA A 55 -10.11 -7.44 -6.11
CA ALA A 55 -10.94 -8.11 -7.10
C ALA A 55 -11.69 -7.14 -8.04
N ASN A 56 -11.71 -5.84 -7.74
CA ASN A 56 -12.27 -4.80 -8.60
C ASN A 56 -11.20 -4.12 -9.49
N GLY A 57 -9.94 -4.53 -9.35
CA GLY A 57 -8.83 -3.93 -10.08
C GLY A 57 -8.22 -2.70 -9.42
N ASP A 58 -8.63 -2.38 -8.20
CA ASP A 58 -8.14 -1.22 -7.47
C ASP A 58 -6.95 -1.60 -6.57
N ARG A 59 -5.97 -0.71 -6.47
CA ARG A 59 -4.83 -0.93 -5.57
C ARG A 59 -5.27 -0.74 -4.12
N ASN A 60 -4.96 -1.72 -3.26
CA ASN A 60 -5.08 -1.53 -1.82
C ASN A 60 -4.01 -0.53 -1.34
N ALA A 61 -4.47 0.55 -0.73
CA ALA A 61 -3.58 1.59 -0.20
C ALA A 61 -3.15 1.26 1.22
N ASP A 62 -1.82 1.27 1.42
CA ASP A 62 -1.20 1.22 2.74
C ASP A 62 -0.86 2.64 3.19
N TYR A 63 -1.06 2.92 4.47
CA TYR A 63 -0.83 4.24 5.05
C TYR A 63 0.05 4.15 6.29
N SER A 64 0.85 5.18 6.54
CA SER A 64 1.55 5.36 7.81
C SER A 64 0.94 6.54 8.56
N LEU A 65 0.64 6.35 9.84
CA LEU A 65 0.31 7.42 10.75
C LEU A 65 1.61 7.99 11.30
N LEU A 66 1.85 9.28 11.03
CA LEU A 66 2.98 10.02 11.56
C LEU A 66 2.49 10.91 12.69
N ASP A 67 3.25 10.93 13.78
CA ASP A 67 3.01 11.80 14.91
C ASP A 67 4.27 12.61 15.24
N LEU A 68 4.10 13.80 15.80
CA LEU A 68 5.19 14.70 16.12
C LEU A 68 5.85 14.25 17.42
N ASN A 69 7.12 13.86 17.35
CA ASN A 69 7.93 13.61 18.54
C ASN A 69 8.29 14.96 19.20
N PRO A 70 7.83 15.22 20.45
CA PRO A 70 8.04 16.51 21.11
C PRO A 70 9.50 16.75 21.54
N GLU A 71 10.30 15.69 21.69
CA GLU A 71 11.71 15.79 22.08
C GLU A 71 12.59 16.13 20.87
N THR A 72 12.31 15.51 19.72
CA THR A 72 13.12 15.66 18.51
C THR A 72 12.58 16.70 17.53
N ASN A 73 11.33 17.15 17.72
CA ASN A 73 10.57 18.01 16.80
C ASN A 73 10.48 17.46 15.38
N LYS A 74 10.39 16.13 15.24
CA LYS A 74 10.27 15.45 13.95
C LYS A 74 9.02 14.58 13.94
N PHE A 75 8.38 14.51 12.77
CA PHE A 75 7.33 13.53 12.54
C PHE A 75 7.95 12.14 12.37
N GLU A 76 7.43 11.19 13.12
CA GLU A 76 7.89 9.80 13.13
C GLU A 76 6.70 8.87 12.92
N VAL A 77 6.91 7.75 12.24
CA VAL A 77 5.85 6.75 12.06
C VAL A 77 5.56 6.08 13.40
N VAL A 78 4.31 6.18 13.85
CA VAL A 78 3.83 5.55 15.10
C VAL A 78 2.93 4.35 14.85
N ALA A 79 2.37 4.24 13.65
CA ALA A 79 1.59 3.09 13.22
C ALA A 79 1.47 2.98 11.71
N ASN A 80 1.12 1.79 11.23
CA ASN A 80 0.80 1.54 9.83
C ASN A 80 -0.60 0.94 9.70
N TYR A 81 -1.28 1.28 8.62
CA TYR A 81 -2.51 0.63 8.19
C TYR A 81 -2.22 -0.12 6.89
N PHE A 82 -2.48 -1.44 6.90
CA PHE A 82 -2.35 -2.29 5.72
C PHE A 82 -3.72 -2.47 5.07
N GLY A 83 -3.90 -1.92 3.86
CA GLY A 83 -5.18 -1.85 3.17
C GLY A 83 -5.72 -3.23 2.80
N ASN A 84 -4.82 -4.14 2.40
CA ASN A 84 -5.19 -5.52 2.05
C ASN A 84 -5.69 -6.33 3.26
N LYS A 85 -5.15 -6.08 4.46
CA LYS A 85 -5.56 -6.72 5.72
C LYS A 85 -6.62 -5.94 6.47
N ARG A 86 -6.89 -4.69 6.06
CA ARG A 86 -7.73 -3.70 6.75
C ARG A 86 -7.37 -3.56 8.24
N LYS A 87 -6.07 -3.51 8.52
CA LYS A 87 -5.57 -3.61 9.89
C LYS A 87 -4.61 -2.48 10.23
N TYR A 88 -4.89 -1.84 11.36
CA TYR A 88 -3.98 -0.94 12.05
C TYR A 88 -2.97 -1.75 12.88
N GLU A 89 -1.69 -1.44 12.71
CA GLU A 89 -0.59 -2.06 13.44
C GLU A 89 0.33 -0.96 14.01
N PRO A 90 0.39 -0.81 15.36
CA PRO A 90 1.28 0.15 15.98
C PRO A 90 2.75 -0.26 15.78
N VAL A 91 3.62 0.72 15.62
CA VAL A 91 5.07 0.47 15.58
C VAL A 91 5.52 0.08 16.99
N PRO A 92 6.26 -1.04 17.16
CA PRO A 92 6.78 -1.43 18.46
C PRO A 92 7.59 -0.32 19.12
N ASN A 93 7.36 -0.09 20.41
CA ASN A 93 8.04 0.95 21.22
C ASN A 93 7.76 2.40 20.75
N LYS A 94 6.69 2.63 19.98
CA LYS A 94 6.15 3.96 19.68
C LYS A 94 4.75 4.08 20.23
N THR A 95 4.43 5.24 20.76
CA THR A 95 3.09 5.61 21.22
C THR A 95 2.70 6.94 20.58
N ILE A 96 1.40 7.14 20.38
CA ILE A 96 0.87 8.44 19.96
C ILE A 96 1.01 9.40 21.15
N HIS A 97 1.65 10.54 20.91
CA HIS A 97 1.80 11.62 21.85
C HIS A 97 0.55 12.50 21.84
N TRP A 98 -0.12 12.56 22.99
CA TRP A 98 -1.27 13.43 23.19
C TRP A 98 -0.88 14.65 24.03
N ALA A 99 -1.10 15.84 23.49
CA ALA A 99 -0.73 17.08 24.15
C ALA A 99 -1.38 17.26 25.54
N GLY A 100 -0.72 18.01 26.42
CA GLY A 100 -1.20 18.30 27.77
C GLY A 100 -1.01 17.14 28.76
N GLY A 101 -0.03 16.27 28.52
CA GLY A 101 0.30 15.14 29.43
C GLY A 101 -0.76 14.03 29.43
N ARG A 102 -1.57 13.93 28.37
CA ARG A 102 -2.63 12.93 28.27
C ARG A 102 -2.05 11.57 27.91
N LEU A 103 -2.64 10.51 28.46
CA LEU A 103 -2.30 9.12 28.12
C LEU A 103 -3.11 8.58 26.94
N GLY A 104 -4.06 9.35 26.41
CA GLY A 104 -4.97 8.92 25.35
C GLY A 104 -5.59 10.10 24.57
N PRO A 105 -6.36 9.79 23.52
CA PRO A 105 -6.96 10.79 22.65
C PRO A 105 -7.90 11.75 23.42
N PRO A 106 -8.08 12.99 22.92
CA PRO A 106 -9.22 13.81 23.36
C PRO A 106 -10.55 13.08 23.12
N PRO A 107 -11.60 13.39 23.90
CA PRO A 107 -12.96 12.98 23.56
C PRO A 107 -13.35 13.47 22.17
N ASP A 108 -14.12 12.67 21.43
CA ASP A 108 -14.61 13.02 20.08
C ASP A 108 -15.68 14.13 20.10
N THR A 109 -16.27 14.44 21.27
CA THR A 109 -17.36 15.39 21.47
C THR A 109 -17.16 16.25 22.72
#